data_AF-A0A9X3FA31-F1
#
_entry.id   AF-A0A9X3FA31-F1
#
_cell.length_a   1.000
_cell.length_b   1.000
_cell.length_c   1.000
_cell.angle_alpha   90.00
_cell.angle_beta   90.00
_cell.angle_gamma   90.00
#
_symmetry.space_group_name_H-M   'P 1'
#
loop_
_entity.id
_entity.type
_entity.pdbx_description
1 polymer ?
#
loop_
_entity_poly.entity_id
_entity_poly.type
_entity_poly.pdbx_seq_one_letter_code
_entity_poly.pdbx_strand_id
1 'polypeptide(L)'
;MIRCTNCGVELEENANFCSLCGAPLLKMATDNLDIINSGKTLQDEKLSMDFQKLTGFQKRKIFWKISGIILISAIIITLLIDFIASQTITWSKYPATISSVLFINFTLNTYLHKKIILLLAISFLFTTVMFFLFDIYAGETGWELKLGVPVILALYITIYSLVFLIRDAKQKGLNIIAYSIIAAGLLCIYTEAIISIFLQSSLSFGWSLIVLVSVAFISALLFYIHYRLKKATDLKRFFHI
;
A
#
# COMPACT_ATOMS: atom_id res chain seq x y z
N MET A 1 -36.72 -36.48 -26.59
CA MET A 1 -36.42 -35.06 -26.87
C MET A 1 -36.06 -34.38 -25.55
N ILE A 2 -35.10 -33.46 -25.54
CA ILE A 2 -34.66 -32.75 -24.33
C ILE A 2 -35.15 -31.30 -24.41
N ARG A 3 -35.80 -30.82 -23.34
CA ARG A 3 -36.24 -29.43 -23.26
C ARG A 3 -35.21 -28.60 -22.51
N CYS A 4 -34.79 -27.50 -23.10
CA CYS A 4 -33.89 -26.58 -22.41
C CYS A 4 -34.62 -25.94 -21.22
N THR A 5 -34.05 -26.05 -20.01
CA THR A 5 -34.62 -25.46 -18.79
C THR A 5 -34.55 -23.93 -18.79
N ASN A 6 -33.68 -23.33 -19.60
CA ASN A 6 -33.50 -21.89 -19.65
C ASN A 6 -34.43 -21.18 -20.67
N CYS A 7 -34.61 -21.75 -21.87
CA CYS A 7 -35.41 -21.12 -22.92
C CYS A 7 -36.64 -21.91 -23.37
N GLY A 8 -36.83 -23.13 -22.86
CA GLY A 8 -38.03 -23.94 -23.13
C GLY A 8 -38.11 -24.57 -24.52
N VAL A 9 -37.12 -24.35 -25.40
CA VAL A 9 -37.06 -24.94 -26.74
C VAL A 9 -36.76 -26.43 -26.67
N GLU A 10 -37.41 -27.20 -27.53
CA GLU A 10 -37.24 -28.65 -27.66
C GLU A 10 -36.09 -28.94 -28.62
N LEU A 11 -35.14 -29.76 -28.16
CA LEU A 11 -33.92 -30.09 -28.88
C LEU A 11 -33.80 -31.61 -29.04
N GLU A 12 -33.07 -32.01 -30.08
CA GLU A 12 -32.73 -33.40 -30.34
C GLU A 12 -31.93 -33.99 -29.17
N GLU A 13 -32.08 -35.30 -28.94
CA GLU A 13 -31.58 -35.97 -27.73
C GLU A 13 -30.05 -35.99 -27.58
N ASN A 14 -29.30 -35.61 -28.63
CA ASN A 14 -27.85 -35.60 -28.67
C ASN A 14 -27.23 -34.19 -28.77
N ALA A 15 -28.00 -33.15 -28.47
CA ALA A 15 -27.50 -31.77 -28.46
C ALA A 15 -26.73 -31.46 -27.16
N ASN A 16 -25.47 -31.04 -27.28
CA ASN A 16 -24.64 -30.67 -26.13
C ASN A 16 -24.91 -29.25 -25.61
N PHE A 17 -25.35 -28.35 -26.51
CA PHE A 17 -25.65 -26.95 -26.19
C PHE A 17 -26.97 -26.55 -26.85
N CYS A 18 -27.70 -25.63 -26.22
CA CYS A 18 -28.89 -25.05 -26.82
C CYS A 18 -28.51 -24.12 -27.99
N SER A 19 -29.03 -24.40 -29.18
CA SER A 19 -28.82 -23.57 -30.38
C SER A 19 -29.40 -22.17 -30.30
N LEU A 20 -30.36 -21.93 -29.37
CA LEU A 20 -31.03 -20.64 -29.22
C LEU A 20 -30.38 -19.75 -28.15
N CYS A 21 -29.98 -20.32 -27.00
CA CYS A 21 -29.48 -19.56 -25.85
C CYS A 21 -28.06 -19.93 -25.40
N GLY A 22 -27.44 -20.94 -26.01
CA GLY A 22 -26.06 -21.36 -25.71
C GLY A 22 -25.88 -22.13 -24.41
N ALA A 23 -26.95 -22.41 -23.65
CA ALA A 23 -26.85 -23.12 -22.37
C ALA A 23 -26.44 -24.60 -22.57
N PRO A 24 -25.49 -25.14 -21.78
CA PRO A 24 -25.07 -26.54 -21.85
C PRO A 24 -26.17 -27.46 -21.32
N LEU A 25 -26.42 -28.58 -22.02
CA LEU A 25 -27.42 -29.58 -21.63
C LEU A 25 -26.78 -30.68 -20.77
N LEU A 26 -27.41 -30.98 -19.64
CA LEU A 26 -26.82 -31.68 -18.49
C LEU A 26 -26.74 -33.22 -18.61
N LYS A 27 -26.25 -33.75 -19.73
CA LYS A 27 -25.88 -35.18 -19.82
C LYS A 27 -24.53 -35.29 -20.54
N MET A 28 -23.52 -35.73 -19.78
CA MET A 28 -22.12 -36.00 -20.18
C MET A 28 -21.07 -34.90 -19.92
N ALA A 29 -21.29 -34.01 -18.94
CA ALA A 29 -20.26 -33.07 -18.46
C ALA A 29 -20.06 -33.07 -16.93
N THR A 30 -20.64 -34.05 -16.23
CA THR A 30 -20.75 -34.00 -14.76
C THR A 30 -19.54 -34.57 -14.00
N ASP A 31 -18.55 -35.18 -14.65
CA ASP A 31 -17.41 -35.77 -13.92
C ASP A 31 -16.14 -34.92 -13.92
N ASN A 32 -15.98 -33.95 -14.83
CA ASN A 32 -14.69 -33.25 -14.98
C ASN A 32 -14.71 -31.77 -14.60
N LEU A 33 -15.86 -31.08 -14.63
CA LEU A 33 -15.90 -29.64 -14.31
C LEU A 33 -16.05 -29.38 -12.80
N ASP A 34 -16.80 -30.23 -12.09
CA ASP A 34 -17.09 -30.05 -10.67
C ASP A 34 -15.90 -30.44 -9.78
N ILE A 35 -15.07 -31.39 -10.20
CA ILE A 35 -13.83 -31.77 -9.48
C ILE A 35 -12.78 -30.66 -9.56
N ILE A 36 -12.61 -30.04 -10.73
CA ILE A 36 -11.61 -28.98 -10.94
C ILE A 36 -12.00 -27.71 -10.17
N ASN A 37 -13.28 -27.33 -10.20
CA ASN A 37 -13.78 -26.15 -9.49
C ASN A 37 -13.84 -26.36 -7.97
N SER A 38 -14.32 -27.52 -7.51
CA SER A 38 -14.36 -27.83 -6.06
C SER A 38 -12.97 -27.95 -5.45
N GLY A 39 -12.00 -28.54 -6.16
CA GLY A 39 -10.63 -28.64 -5.69
C GLY A 39 -9.95 -27.27 -5.55
N LYS A 40 -10.22 -26.35 -6.47
CA LYS A 40 -9.64 -24.99 -6.44
C LYS A 40 -10.21 -24.15 -5.29
N THR A 41 -11.54 -24.18 -5.07
CA THR A 41 -12.16 -23.46 -3.96
C THR A 41 -11.74 -24.01 -2.60
N LEU A 42 -11.61 -25.33 -2.45
CA LEU A 42 -11.24 -25.97 -1.18
C LEU A 42 -9.75 -25.74 -0.86
N GLN A 43 -8.88 -25.67 -1.87
CA GLN A 43 -7.47 -25.31 -1.73
C GLN A 43 -7.30 -23.83 -1.33
N ASP A 44 -8.04 -22.91 -1.96
CA ASP A 44 -8.01 -21.48 -1.65
C ASP A 44 -8.57 -21.18 -0.25
N GLU A 45 -9.63 -21.88 0.16
CA GLU A 45 -10.20 -21.78 1.51
C GLU A 45 -9.22 -22.34 2.56
N LYS A 46 -8.55 -23.47 2.27
CA LYS A 46 -7.54 -24.03 3.18
C LYS A 46 -6.30 -23.15 3.31
N LEU A 47 -5.82 -22.56 2.21
CA LEU A 47 -4.70 -21.62 2.21
C LEU A 47 -5.04 -20.38 3.05
N SER A 48 -6.21 -19.80 2.85
CA SER A 48 -6.66 -18.61 3.59
C SER A 48 -6.88 -18.87 5.08
N MET A 49 -7.43 -20.03 5.45
CA MET A 49 -7.57 -20.45 6.85
C MET A 49 -6.23 -20.66 7.57
N ASP A 50 -5.24 -21.25 6.91
CA ASP A 50 -3.90 -21.44 7.49
C ASP A 50 -3.17 -20.10 7.66
N PHE A 51 -3.29 -19.17 6.71
CA PHE A 51 -2.77 -17.82 6.88
C PHE A 51 -3.43 -17.08 8.06
N GLN A 52 -4.73 -17.29 8.30
CA GLN A 52 -5.44 -16.63 9.40
C GLN A 52 -4.95 -17.10 10.78
N LYS A 53 -4.50 -18.35 10.91
CA LYS A 53 -3.94 -18.94 12.15
C LYS A 53 -2.51 -18.51 12.47
N LEU A 54 -1.79 -17.89 11.53
CA LEU A 54 -0.40 -17.48 11.76
C LEU A 54 -0.30 -16.29 12.73
N THR A 55 0.69 -16.37 13.63
CA THR A 55 1.04 -15.24 14.51
C THR A 55 1.51 -14.05 13.67
N GLY A 56 1.27 -12.81 14.12
CA GLY A 56 1.65 -11.61 13.36
C GLY A 56 3.14 -11.55 12.95
N PHE A 57 4.03 -12.17 13.74
CA PHE A 57 5.44 -12.33 13.39
C PHE A 57 5.66 -13.28 12.20
N GLN A 58 4.95 -14.41 12.15
CA GLN A 58 5.02 -15.35 11.04
C GLN A 58 4.52 -14.71 9.74
N LYS A 59 3.43 -13.94 9.79
CA LYS A 59 2.91 -13.17 8.64
C LYS A 59 3.96 -12.19 8.10
N ARG A 60 4.59 -11.41 8.98
CA ARG A 60 5.67 -10.48 8.59
C ARG A 60 6.88 -11.20 7.99
N LYS A 61 7.28 -12.33 8.57
CA LYS A 61 8.39 -13.15 8.05
C LYS A 61 8.08 -13.72 6.66
N ILE A 62 6.84 -14.16 6.41
CA ILE A 62 6.42 -14.62 5.08
C ILE A 62 6.45 -13.45 4.09
N PHE A 63 5.89 -12.30 4.46
CA PHE A 63 5.92 -11.10 3.63
C PHE A 63 7.34 -10.68 3.26
N TRP A 64 8.26 -10.70 4.23
CA TRP A 64 9.68 -10.42 4.02
C TRP A 64 10.33 -11.39 3.01
N LYS A 65 10.03 -12.69 3.11
CA LYS A 65 10.54 -13.70 2.16
C LYS A 65 10.02 -13.45 0.74
N ILE A 66 8.71 -13.24 0.59
CA ILE A 66 8.09 -13.00 -0.73
C ILE A 66 8.64 -11.72 -1.35
N SER A 67 8.68 -10.64 -0.57
CA SER A 67 9.23 -9.37 -1.03
C SER A 67 10.71 -9.49 -1.41
N GLY A 68 11.50 -10.25 -0.65
CA GLY A 68 12.91 -10.53 -0.97
C GLY A 68 13.06 -11.22 -2.33
N ILE A 69 12.26 -12.24 -2.62
CA ILE A 69 12.30 -12.95 -3.90
C ILE A 69 12.00 -11.99 -5.06
N ILE A 70 10.94 -11.16 -4.93
CA ILE A 70 10.52 -10.22 -5.98
C ILE A 70 11.55 -9.12 -6.20
N LEU A 71 12.10 -8.54 -5.13
CA LEU A 71 13.05 -7.44 -5.25
C LEU A 71 14.40 -7.91 -5.75
N ILE A 72 14.89 -9.06 -5.28
CA ILE A 72 16.16 -9.63 -5.75
C ILE A 72 16.06 -10.02 -7.22
N SER A 73 14.95 -10.64 -7.64
CA SER A 73 14.75 -10.96 -9.05
C SER A 73 14.69 -9.69 -9.91
N ALA A 74 14.00 -8.63 -9.45
CA ALA A 74 13.97 -7.35 -10.15
C ALA A 74 15.37 -6.72 -10.30
N ILE A 75 16.21 -6.78 -9.27
CA ILE A 75 17.60 -6.31 -9.33
C ILE A 75 18.39 -7.10 -10.39
N ILE A 76 18.32 -8.43 -10.36
CA ILE A 76 19.06 -9.29 -11.29
C ILE A 76 18.60 -9.05 -12.74
N ILE A 77 17.29 -9.00 -12.97
CA ILE A 77 16.72 -8.80 -14.31
C ILE A 77 17.15 -7.44 -14.86
N THR A 78 17.00 -6.36 -14.08
CA THR A 78 17.35 -5.01 -14.55
C THR A 78 18.85 -4.85 -14.80
N LEU A 79 19.71 -5.44 -13.97
CA LEU A 79 21.17 -5.47 -14.20
C LEU A 79 21.54 -6.24 -15.46
N LEU A 80 20.95 -7.42 -15.68
CA LEU A 80 21.22 -8.23 -16.88
C LEU A 80 20.80 -7.51 -18.15
N ILE A 81 19.60 -6.89 -18.17
CA ILE A 81 19.10 -6.16 -19.33
C ILE A 81 20.01 -4.98 -19.67
N ASP A 82 20.40 -4.19 -18.68
CA ASP A 82 21.31 -3.05 -18.88
C ASP A 82 22.70 -3.50 -19.34
N PHE A 83 23.23 -4.57 -18.75
CA PHE A 83 24.53 -5.11 -19.17
C PHE A 83 24.50 -5.62 -20.61
N ILE A 84 23.44 -6.32 -21.04
CA ILE A 84 23.28 -6.81 -22.41
C ILE A 84 23.10 -5.65 -23.39
N ALA A 85 22.33 -4.62 -23.02
CA ALA A 85 22.00 -3.50 -23.90
C ALA A 85 23.16 -2.50 -24.06
N SER A 86 23.84 -2.18 -22.96
CA SER A 86 24.77 -1.04 -22.86
C SER A 86 26.22 -1.45 -22.72
N GLN A 87 26.51 -2.75 -22.54
CA GLN A 87 27.82 -3.33 -22.18
C GLN A 87 28.50 -2.68 -20.95
N THR A 88 27.75 -1.85 -20.23
CA THR A 88 28.17 -1.04 -19.09
C THR A 88 26.96 -0.85 -18.17
N ILE A 89 27.19 -0.55 -16.89
CA ILE A 89 26.12 -0.31 -15.91
C ILE A 89 25.72 1.16 -16.01
N THR A 90 24.60 1.43 -16.66
CA THR A 90 24.13 2.80 -16.94
C THR A 90 22.88 3.14 -16.14
N TRP A 91 21.71 2.59 -16.49
CA TRP A 91 20.43 2.88 -15.83
C TRP A 91 20.02 1.85 -14.78
N SER A 92 20.57 0.64 -14.80
CA SER A 92 20.20 -0.40 -13.81
C SER A 92 20.56 -0.04 -12.37
N LYS A 93 21.51 0.87 -12.16
CA LYS A 93 21.87 1.41 -10.84
C LYS A 93 20.68 2.03 -10.10
N TYR A 94 19.73 2.66 -10.79
CA TYR A 94 18.54 3.27 -10.17
C TYR A 94 17.57 2.24 -9.58
N PRO A 95 16.96 1.32 -10.37
CA PRO A 95 16.05 0.31 -9.84
C PRO A 95 16.75 -0.64 -8.86
N ALA A 96 18.06 -0.90 -9.04
CA ALA A 96 18.83 -1.68 -8.08
C ALA A 96 18.86 -1.01 -6.71
N THR A 97 19.22 0.27 -6.65
CA THR A 97 19.30 1.04 -5.39
C THR A 97 17.92 1.14 -4.70
N ILE A 98 16.85 1.42 -5.46
CA ILE A 98 15.47 1.48 -4.92
C ILE A 98 15.09 0.13 -4.30
N SER A 99 15.32 -0.96 -5.04
CA SER A 99 14.96 -2.31 -4.61
C SER A 99 15.73 -2.72 -3.35
N SER A 100 17.02 -2.38 -3.26
CA SER A 100 17.82 -2.62 -2.05
C SER A 100 17.29 -1.86 -0.83
N VAL A 101 16.97 -0.58 -0.98
CA VAL A 101 16.44 0.25 0.12
C VAL A 101 15.06 -0.21 0.56
N LEU A 102 14.19 -0.62 -0.38
CA LEU A 102 12.90 -1.22 -0.06
C LEU A 102 13.06 -2.53 0.72
N PHE A 103 13.99 -3.40 0.29
CA PHE A 103 14.25 -4.66 0.97
C PHE A 103 14.78 -4.45 2.40
N ILE A 104 15.67 -3.48 2.59
CA ILE A 104 16.15 -3.07 3.92
C ILE A 104 14.96 -2.60 4.77
N ASN A 105 14.08 -1.75 4.25
CA ASN A 105 12.89 -1.28 4.97
C ASN A 105 11.94 -2.41 5.37
N PHE A 106 11.70 -3.39 4.50
CA PHE A 106 10.90 -4.57 4.85
C PHE A 106 11.57 -5.45 5.92
N THR A 107 12.90 -5.55 5.87
CA THR A 107 13.70 -6.21 6.91
C THR A 107 13.54 -5.50 8.25
N LEU A 108 13.71 -4.17 8.27
CA LEU A 108 13.52 -3.33 9.46
C LEU A 108 12.11 -3.48 10.03
N ASN A 109 11.07 -3.46 9.20
CA ASN A 109 9.70 -3.67 9.64
C ASN A 109 9.52 -5.04 10.31
N THR A 110 10.10 -6.09 9.74
CA THR A 110 9.96 -7.45 10.28
C THR A 110 10.58 -7.59 11.67
N TYR A 111 11.82 -7.14 11.84
CA TYR A 111 12.59 -7.35 13.07
C TYR A 111 12.41 -6.24 14.11
N LEU A 112 12.32 -4.98 13.70
CA LEU A 112 12.30 -3.80 14.57
C LEU A 112 10.90 -3.22 14.81
N HIS A 113 9.80 -3.86 14.38
CA HIS A 113 8.44 -3.33 14.58
C HIS A 113 8.11 -2.90 16.02
N LYS A 114 8.68 -3.56 17.04
CA LYS A 114 8.48 -3.19 18.45
C LYS A 114 9.14 -1.86 18.82
N LYS A 115 10.24 -1.51 18.15
CA LYS A 115 11.03 -0.29 18.35
C LYS A 115 10.79 0.70 17.21
N ILE A 116 9.54 1.17 17.03
CA ILE A 116 9.15 1.99 15.86
C ILE A 116 10.01 3.24 15.67
N ILE A 117 10.47 3.88 16.76
CA ILE A 117 11.29 5.09 16.68
C ILE A 117 12.65 4.76 16.04
N LEU A 118 13.28 3.68 16.49
CA LEU A 118 14.53 3.19 15.92
C LEU A 118 14.35 2.75 14.46
N LEU A 119 13.23 2.08 14.16
CA LEU A 119 12.88 1.70 12.79
C LEU A 119 12.80 2.92 11.87
N LEU A 120 12.08 3.97 12.28
CA LEU A 120 11.93 5.20 11.49
C LEU A 120 13.27 5.92 11.31
N ALA A 121 14.11 5.98 12.35
CA ALA A 121 15.43 6.61 12.25
C ALA A 121 16.35 5.89 11.25
N ILE A 122 16.39 4.55 11.29
CA ILE A 122 17.20 3.76 10.35
C ILE A 122 16.63 3.86 8.92
N SER A 123 15.30 3.84 8.79
CA SER A 123 14.60 4.02 7.52
C SER A 123 14.92 5.38 6.87
N PHE A 124 14.92 6.46 7.65
CA PHE A 124 15.35 7.79 7.22
C PHE A 124 16.79 7.80 6.71
N LEU A 125 17.70 7.17 7.44
CA LEU A 125 19.12 7.10 7.06
C LEU A 125 19.29 6.42 5.69
N PHE A 126 18.70 5.24 5.48
CA PHE A 126 18.82 4.54 4.20
C PHE A 126 18.12 5.27 3.05
N THR A 127 17.01 5.95 3.32
CA THR A 127 16.31 6.77 2.31
C THR A 127 17.17 7.98 1.92
N THR A 128 17.84 8.61 2.88
CA THR A 128 18.75 9.73 2.61
C THR A 128 19.95 9.27 1.76
N VAL A 129 20.58 8.15 2.14
CA VAL A 129 21.68 7.56 1.35
C VAL A 129 21.24 7.22 -0.08
N MET A 130 19.99 6.77 -0.28
CA MET A 130 19.45 6.52 -1.62
C MET A 130 19.46 7.79 -2.50
N PHE A 131 19.00 8.92 -1.94
CA PHE A 131 18.96 10.20 -2.65
C PHE A 131 20.37 10.72 -2.94
N PHE A 132 21.31 10.54 -1.99
CA PHE A 132 22.72 10.86 -2.20
C PHE A 132 23.32 10.07 -3.38
N LEU A 133 23.03 8.76 -3.44
CA LEU A 133 23.43 7.93 -4.58
C LEU A 133 22.83 8.44 -5.89
N PHE A 134 21.56 8.89 -5.88
CA PHE A 134 20.93 9.44 -7.08
C PHE A 134 21.58 10.74 -7.56
N ASP A 135 22.03 11.61 -6.65
CA ASP A 135 22.74 12.82 -7.06
C ASP A 135 24.11 12.48 -7.68
N ILE A 136 24.86 11.56 -7.09
CA ILE A 136 26.11 11.04 -7.69
C ILE A 136 25.82 10.45 -9.07
N TYR A 137 24.76 9.66 -9.19
CA TYR A 137 24.39 9.01 -10.44
C TYR A 137 24.00 10.00 -11.54
N ALA A 138 23.47 11.16 -11.16
CA ALA A 138 23.07 12.26 -12.02
C ALA A 138 24.22 13.27 -12.30
N GLY A 139 25.38 13.11 -11.67
CA GLY A 139 26.56 13.96 -11.89
C GLY A 139 26.71 15.12 -10.90
N GLU A 140 26.39 14.91 -9.62
CA GLU A 140 26.65 15.85 -8.50
C GLU A 140 26.01 17.23 -8.70
N THR A 141 24.74 17.23 -9.09
CA THR A 141 24.01 18.47 -9.35
C THR A 141 23.66 19.25 -8.07
N GLY A 142 23.78 18.62 -6.88
CA GLY A 142 23.51 19.23 -5.59
C GLY A 142 22.02 19.46 -5.29
N TRP A 143 21.11 18.91 -6.09
CA TRP A 143 19.66 18.99 -5.84
C TRP A 143 19.28 18.24 -4.57
N GLU A 144 20.04 17.22 -4.19
CA GLU A 144 19.80 16.41 -3.02
C GLU A 144 19.81 17.26 -1.74
N LEU A 145 20.85 18.05 -1.50
CA LEU A 145 20.94 18.87 -0.28
C LEU A 145 19.94 20.03 -0.27
N LYS A 146 19.64 20.60 -1.44
CA LYS A 146 18.77 21.78 -1.55
C LYS A 146 17.28 21.42 -1.55
N LEU A 147 16.92 20.24 -2.04
CA LEU A 147 15.52 19.84 -2.25
C LEU A 147 15.24 18.45 -1.67
N GLY A 148 16.05 17.44 -1.99
CA GLY A 148 15.82 16.06 -1.56
C GLY A 148 15.78 15.89 -0.04
N VAL A 149 16.87 16.24 0.65
CA VAL A 149 17.02 16.10 2.11
C VAL A 149 15.97 16.91 2.86
N PRO A 150 15.70 18.20 2.56
CA PRO A 150 14.63 18.94 3.23
C PRO A 150 13.25 18.29 3.09
N VAL A 151 12.90 17.77 1.91
CA VAL A 151 11.61 17.11 1.67
C VAL A 151 11.51 15.80 2.45
N ILE A 152 12.55 14.97 2.41
CA ILE A 152 12.59 13.70 3.16
C ILE A 152 12.53 13.99 4.66
N LEU A 153 13.28 14.98 5.14
CA LEU A 153 13.26 15.38 6.54
C LEU A 153 11.85 15.81 6.98
N ALA A 154 11.17 16.67 6.20
CA ALA A 154 9.80 17.07 6.47
C ALA A 154 8.82 15.88 6.50
N LEU A 155 8.98 14.93 5.57
CA LEU A 155 8.20 13.70 5.54
C LEU A 155 8.39 12.86 6.81
N TYR A 156 9.63 12.60 7.22
CA TYR A 156 9.91 11.79 8.40
C TYR A 156 9.53 12.48 9.71
N ILE A 157 9.70 13.80 9.82
CA ILE A 157 9.21 14.59 10.96
C ILE A 157 7.69 14.47 11.08
N THR A 158 6.98 14.55 9.95
CA THR A 158 5.52 14.41 9.91
C THR A 158 5.08 13.01 10.35
N ILE A 159 5.74 11.96 9.85
CA ILE A 159 5.47 10.57 10.27
C ILE A 159 5.79 10.36 11.75
N TYR A 160 6.90 10.91 12.23
CA TYR A 160 7.31 10.80 13.64
C TYR A 160 6.27 11.45 14.55
N SER A 161 5.83 12.66 14.20
CA SER A 161 4.79 13.41 14.92
C SER A 161 3.47 12.63 14.94
N LEU A 162 3.08 12.04 13.81
CA LEU A 162 1.89 11.21 13.71
C LEU A 162 1.97 9.96 14.60
N VAL A 163 3.12 9.26 14.59
CA VAL A 163 3.32 8.09 15.47
C VAL A 163 3.29 8.49 16.95
N PHE A 164 3.86 9.64 17.30
CA PHE A 164 3.81 10.20 18.65
C PHE A 164 2.36 10.48 19.08
N LEU A 165 1.59 11.21 18.26
CA LEU A 165 0.17 11.50 18.52
C LEU A 165 -0.68 10.23 18.66
N ILE A 166 -0.45 9.22 17.81
CA ILE A 166 -1.19 7.93 17.88
C ILE A 166 -0.84 7.15 19.15
N ARG A 167 0.39 7.27 19.66
CA ARG A 167 0.83 6.61 20.89
C ARG A 167 0.23 7.26 22.13
N ASP A 168 0.11 8.59 22.13
CA ASP A 168 -0.47 9.36 23.23
C ASP A 168 -2.02 9.31 23.25
N ALA A 169 -2.64 9.04 22.09
CA ALA A 169 -4.10 8.95 21.98
C ALA A 169 -4.70 7.84 22.85
N LYS A 170 -5.42 8.23 23.91
CA LYS A 170 -6.12 7.34 24.86
C LYS A 170 -7.14 6.40 24.19
N GLN A 171 -7.84 6.89 23.16
CA GLN A 171 -8.81 6.11 22.40
C GLN A 171 -8.44 6.10 20.92
N LYS A 172 -8.22 4.90 20.39
CA LYS A 172 -7.89 4.68 18.98
C LYS A 172 -9.17 4.44 18.18
N GLY A 173 -9.28 5.10 17.04
CA GLY A 173 -10.48 5.07 16.18
C GLY A 173 -10.39 6.15 15.12
N LEU A 174 -11.52 6.82 14.83
CA LEU A 174 -11.61 7.90 13.84
C LEU A 174 -10.61 9.05 14.07
N ASN A 175 -10.17 9.28 15.31
CA ASN A 175 -9.13 10.25 15.63
C ASN A 175 -7.80 9.99 14.87
N ILE A 176 -7.41 8.74 14.69
CA ILE A 176 -6.18 8.38 13.95
C ILE A 176 -6.28 8.82 12.48
N ILE A 177 -7.47 8.71 11.90
CA ILE A 177 -7.73 9.13 10.52
C ILE A 177 -7.64 10.67 10.44
N ALA A 178 -8.22 11.38 11.41
CA ALA A 178 -8.14 12.84 11.47
C ALA A 178 -6.69 13.34 11.58
N TYR A 179 -5.86 12.73 12.44
CA TYR A 179 -4.43 13.05 12.53
C TYR A 179 -3.68 12.78 11.22
N SER A 180 -3.97 11.65 10.56
CA SER A 180 -3.36 11.29 9.27
C SER A 180 -3.69 12.31 8.17
N ILE A 181 -4.95 12.75 8.11
CA ILE A 181 -5.42 13.73 7.14
C ILE A 181 -4.73 15.08 7.40
N ILE A 182 -4.70 15.57 8.65
CA ILE A 182 -4.00 16.81 9.01
C ILE A 182 -2.50 16.74 8.67
N ALA A 183 -1.85 15.63 9.01
CA ALA A 183 -0.45 15.41 8.71
C ALA A 183 -0.15 15.47 7.20
N ALA A 184 -1.04 14.89 6.37
CA ALA A 184 -0.91 14.98 4.91
C ALA A 184 -1.05 16.44 4.41
N GLY A 185 -2.02 17.20 4.93
CA GLY A 185 -2.18 18.62 4.58
C GLY A 185 -0.97 19.47 4.98
N LEU A 186 -0.42 19.25 6.17
CA LEU A 186 0.81 19.91 6.61
C LEU A 186 2.00 19.54 5.74
N LEU A 187 2.14 18.27 5.35
CA LEU A 187 3.19 17.83 4.44
C LEU A 187 3.10 18.56 3.10
N CYS A 188 1.89 18.74 2.54
CA CYS A 188 1.70 19.51 1.30
C CYS A 188 2.23 20.95 1.42
N ILE A 189 1.97 21.63 2.54
CA ILE A 189 2.49 22.98 2.80
C ILE A 189 4.02 22.97 2.86
N TYR A 190 4.61 22.02 3.61
CA TYR A 190 6.06 21.93 3.70
C TYR A 190 6.70 21.65 2.33
N THR A 191 6.12 20.75 1.53
CA THR A 191 6.64 20.47 0.20
C THR A 191 6.52 21.67 -0.73
N GLU A 192 5.39 22.39 -0.73
CA GLU A 192 5.23 23.59 -1.56
C GLU A 192 6.21 24.69 -1.11
N ALA A 193 6.37 24.91 0.19
CA ALA A 193 7.34 25.87 0.72
C ALA A 193 8.78 25.57 0.25
N ILE A 194 9.21 24.30 0.36
CA ILE A 194 10.56 23.89 -0.05
C ILE A 194 10.74 24.07 -1.57
N ILE A 195 9.75 23.65 -2.36
CA ILE A 195 9.79 23.77 -3.82
C ILE A 195 9.79 25.25 -4.25
N SER A 196 8.98 26.09 -3.63
CA SER A 196 8.92 27.53 -3.93
C SER A 196 10.22 28.25 -3.60
N ILE A 197 10.84 27.94 -2.46
CA ILE A 197 12.17 28.46 -2.13
C ILE A 197 13.19 28.00 -3.17
N PHE A 198 13.16 26.72 -3.56
CA PHE A 198 14.11 26.16 -4.51
C PHE A 198 13.99 26.76 -5.92
N LEU A 199 12.77 26.96 -6.42
CA LEU A 199 12.52 27.44 -7.79
C LEU A 199 12.53 28.97 -7.91
N GLN A 200 11.93 29.68 -6.95
CA GLN A 200 11.59 31.10 -7.08
C GLN A 200 12.34 31.98 -6.06
N SER A 201 13.06 31.38 -5.09
CA SER A 201 13.69 32.08 -3.96
C SER A 201 12.72 32.93 -3.12
N SER A 202 11.42 32.74 -3.29
CA SER A 202 10.35 33.42 -2.57
C SER A 202 9.31 32.42 -2.09
N LEU A 203 8.73 32.69 -0.91
CA LEU A 203 7.63 31.88 -0.38
C LEU A 203 6.32 32.23 -1.07
N SER A 204 5.82 31.31 -1.89
CA SER A 204 4.50 31.38 -2.51
C SER A 204 3.69 30.16 -2.10
N PHE A 205 2.44 30.35 -1.69
CA PHE A 205 1.53 29.25 -1.39
C PHE A 205 0.31 29.36 -2.28
N GLY A 206 0.04 28.32 -3.08
CA GLY A 206 -1.14 28.23 -3.92
C GLY A 206 -1.99 27.04 -3.50
N TRP A 207 -1.66 25.87 -4.04
CA TRP A 207 -2.50 24.68 -3.93
C TRP A 207 -2.49 24.06 -2.52
N SER A 208 -1.40 24.17 -1.76
CA SER A 208 -1.35 23.59 -0.42
C SER A 208 -2.32 24.24 0.57
N LEU A 209 -2.62 25.53 0.42
CA LEU A 209 -3.61 26.21 1.27
C LEU A 209 -5.02 25.69 1.02
N ILE A 210 -5.38 25.45 -0.24
CA ILE A 210 -6.67 24.87 -0.62
C ILE A 210 -6.79 23.47 0.02
N VAL A 211 -5.75 22.65 -0.11
CA VAL A 211 -5.70 21.32 0.49
C VAL A 211 -5.82 21.41 2.02
N LEU A 212 -5.10 22.32 2.67
CA LEU A 212 -5.13 22.49 4.12
C LEU A 212 -6.54 22.81 4.63
N VAL A 213 -7.25 23.72 3.97
CA VAL A 213 -8.61 24.11 4.37
C VAL A 213 -9.57 22.92 4.24
N SER A 214 -9.51 22.18 3.12
CA SER A 214 -10.35 20.99 2.92
C SER A 214 -10.08 19.91 3.97
N VAL A 215 -8.80 19.63 4.21
CA VAL A 215 -8.31 18.68 5.20
C VAL A 215 -8.74 19.08 6.62
N ALA A 216 -8.63 20.36 6.97
CA ALA A 216 -9.01 20.88 8.27
C ALA A 216 -10.51 20.68 8.55
N PHE A 217 -11.36 20.95 7.55
CA PHE A 217 -12.81 20.75 7.67
C PHE A 217 -13.17 19.27 7.89
N ILE A 218 -12.61 18.38 7.08
CA ILE A 218 -12.85 16.93 7.20
C ILE A 218 -12.36 16.41 8.56
N SER A 219 -11.16 16.81 8.98
CA SER A 219 -10.61 16.39 10.26
C SER A 219 -11.42 16.93 11.45
N ALA A 220 -11.92 18.16 11.39
CA ALA A 220 -12.81 18.71 12.42
C ALA A 220 -14.09 17.87 12.58
N LEU A 221 -14.71 17.46 11.45
CA LEU A 221 -15.89 16.59 11.46
C LEU A 221 -15.56 15.21 12.06
N LEU A 222 -14.43 14.61 11.70
CA LEU A 222 -13.99 13.34 12.26
C LEU A 222 -13.75 13.41 13.77
N PHE A 223 -13.12 14.49 14.26
CA PHE A 223 -12.97 14.74 15.70
C PHE A 223 -14.32 14.88 16.40
N TYR A 224 -15.24 15.63 15.81
CA TYR A 224 -16.58 15.82 16.35
C TYR A 224 -17.32 14.49 16.52
N ILE A 225 -17.32 13.64 15.50
CA ILE A 225 -17.94 12.31 15.56
C ILE A 225 -17.24 11.46 16.62
N HIS A 226 -15.92 11.45 16.65
CA HIS A 226 -15.14 10.63 17.57
C HIS A 226 -15.38 10.99 19.04
N TYR A 227 -15.35 12.27 19.39
CA TYR A 227 -15.43 12.72 20.78
C TYR A 227 -16.86 12.95 21.27
N ARG A 228 -17.76 13.47 20.41
CA ARG A 228 -19.13 13.80 20.81
C ARG A 228 -20.10 12.65 20.56
N LEU A 229 -20.06 12.04 19.38
CA LEU A 229 -21.09 11.07 18.98
C LEU A 229 -20.83 9.67 19.55
N LYS A 230 -19.58 9.22 19.60
CA LYS A 230 -19.22 7.92 20.20
C LYS A 230 -19.61 7.84 21.68
N LYS A 231 -19.50 8.97 22.40
CA LYS A 231 -19.91 9.09 23.80
C LYS A 231 -21.45 9.09 23.97
N ALA A 232 -22.19 9.53 22.96
CA ALA A 232 -23.64 9.50 22.95
C ALA A 232 -24.22 8.11 22.57
N THR A 233 -23.54 7.32 21.74
CA THR A 233 -24.01 5.97 21.36
C THR A 233 -23.88 4.92 22.47
N ASP A 234 -23.08 5.18 23.51
CA ASP A 234 -23.07 4.35 24.74
C ASP A 234 -24.34 4.53 25.60
N LEU A 235 -25.24 5.45 25.24
CA LEU A 235 -26.55 5.61 25.91
C LEU A 235 -27.51 4.44 25.63
N LYS A 236 -27.21 3.56 24.65
CA LYS A 236 -27.98 2.30 24.46
C LYS A 236 -27.90 1.35 25.65
N ARG A 237 -26.93 1.53 26.57
CA ARG A 237 -26.85 0.80 27.84
C ARG A 237 -27.71 1.41 28.96
N PHE A 238 -28.15 2.67 28.80
CA PHE A 238 -29.01 3.36 29.76
C PHE A 238 -30.50 3.20 29.47
N PHE A 239 -30.87 2.92 28.22
CA PHE A 239 -32.23 2.56 27.87
C PHE A 239 -32.32 1.04 27.70
N HIS A 240 -32.61 0.35 28.81
CA HIS A 240 -33.16 -1.01 28.79
C HIS A 240 -34.56 -0.94 28.18
N ILE A 241 -34.65 -1.10 26.86
CA ILE A 241 -35.84 -1.55 26.13
C ILE A 241 -35.38 -2.71 25.25
#